data_AF-A0A8S0H992-F1
#
_entry.id   AF-A0A8S0H992-F1
#
_cell.length_a   1.000
_cell.length_b   1.000
_cell.length_c   1.000
_cell.angle_alpha   90.00
_cell.angle_beta   90.00
_cell.angle_gamma   90.00
#
_symmetry.space_group_name_H-M   'P 1'
#
loop_
_entity.id
_entity.type
_entity.pdbx_description
1 polymer ?
#
loop_
_entity_poly.entity_id
_entity_poly.type
_entity_poly.pdbx_seq_one_letter_code
_entity_poly.pdbx_strand_id
1 'polypeptide(L)'
;MNESRRPYNAPQPEPIDDDQDRMGSMEELHFDDDEPAARASNRVTDDGASDDDLSPETLIREDGARSAHEAGADKPADWDLSIVEEENIGGGNGLDEAELARRDPLDGKP
;
A
#
# COMPACT_ATOMS: atom_id res chain seq x y z
N MET A 1 12.75 -22.18 16.39
CA MET A 1 11.60 -22.18 15.48
C MET A 1 12.17 -22.20 14.07
N ASN A 2 12.36 -23.38 13.52
CA ASN A 2 13.13 -23.60 12.29
C ASN A 2 12.40 -24.64 11.44
N GLU A 3 11.09 -24.49 11.40
CA GLU A 3 10.21 -25.34 10.62
C GLU A 3 9.92 -24.60 9.31
N SER A 4 10.50 -25.12 8.22
CA SER A 4 10.33 -24.59 6.88
C SER A 4 8.87 -24.74 6.46
N ARG A 5 8.16 -23.62 6.25
CA ARG A 5 6.77 -23.57 5.75
C ARG A 5 6.63 -23.97 4.27
N ARG A 6 7.51 -24.84 3.77
CA ARG A 6 7.47 -25.29 2.38
C ARG A 6 6.40 -26.39 2.23
N PRO A 7 5.58 -26.36 1.19
CA PRO A 7 4.60 -27.40 0.94
C PRO A 7 5.29 -28.75 0.69
N TYR A 8 4.64 -29.83 1.10
CA TYR A 8 5.16 -31.20 0.97
C TYR A 8 5.42 -31.51 -0.52
N ASN A 9 6.61 -32.02 -0.85
CA ASN A 9 7.09 -32.31 -2.22
C ASN A 9 7.39 -31.10 -3.13
N ALA A 10 7.52 -29.88 -2.61
CA ALA A 10 8.11 -28.81 -3.42
C ALA A 10 9.56 -29.17 -3.79
N PRO A 11 9.97 -29.02 -5.06
CA PRO A 11 11.37 -29.16 -5.43
C PRO A 11 12.21 -28.22 -4.57
N GLN A 12 13.31 -28.74 -4.02
CA GLN A 12 14.25 -27.92 -3.27
C GLN A 12 14.87 -26.91 -4.24
N PRO A 13 14.80 -25.60 -3.98
CA PRO A 13 15.45 -24.61 -4.83
C PRO A 13 16.96 -24.84 -4.80
N GLU A 14 17.59 -24.56 -5.91
CA GLU A 14 19.03 -24.66 -6.07
C GLU A 14 19.73 -23.71 -5.07
N PRO A 15 20.92 -24.09 -4.55
CA PRO A 15 21.70 -23.21 -3.70
C PRO A 15 22.11 -21.94 -4.46
N ILE A 16 21.92 -20.77 -3.86
CA ILE A 16 22.40 -19.49 -4.42
C ILE A 16 23.93 -19.51 -4.36
N ASP A 17 24.61 -19.67 -5.50
CA ASP A 17 26.08 -19.76 -5.55
C ASP A 17 26.77 -18.49 -6.07
N ASP A 18 26.06 -17.65 -6.83
CA ASP A 18 26.56 -16.39 -7.36
C ASP A 18 25.62 -15.20 -7.10
N ASP A 19 25.99 -14.02 -7.63
CA ASP A 19 25.18 -12.80 -7.52
C ASP A 19 23.99 -12.80 -8.50
N GLN A 20 24.03 -13.60 -9.56
CA GLN A 20 22.94 -13.71 -10.54
C GLN A 20 21.80 -14.55 -9.97
N ASP A 21 22.08 -15.67 -9.31
CA ASP A 21 21.10 -16.48 -8.58
C ASP A 21 20.41 -15.70 -7.46
N ARG A 22 21.16 -14.76 -6.84
CA ARG A 22 20.64 -13.91 -5.77
C ARG A 22 19.72 -12.82 -6.29
N MET A 23 20.06 -12.21 -7.41
CA MET A 23 19.31 -11.10 -7.99
C MET A 23 18.25 -11.56 -9.00
N GLY A 24 18.30 -12.81 -9.45
CA GLY A 24 17.47 -13.33 -10.53
C GLY A 24 17.80 -12.70 -11.89
N SER A 25 17.08 -13.11 -12.94
CA SER A 25 17.15 -12.45 -14.24
C SER A 25 16.49 -11.07 -14.18
N MET A 26 17.23 -10.01 -14.54
CA MET A 26 16.68 -8.65 -14.72
C MET A 26 16.17 -8.51 -16.15
N GLU A 27 14.87 -8.30 -16.33
CA GLU A 27 14.29 -7.88 -17.60
C GLU A 27 14.32 -6.34 -17.67
N GLU A 28 14.83 -5.78 -18.78
CA GLU A 28 14.78 -4.34 -19.00
C GLU A 28 13.32 -3.91 -19.19
N LEU A 29 12.83 -3.08 -18.28
CA LEU A 29 11.52 -2.46 -18.45
C LEU A 29 11.60 -1.44 -19.60
N HIS A 30 10.87 -1.71 -20.68
CA HIS A 30 10.71 -0.77 -21.79
C HIS A 30 9.64 0.26 -21.43
N PHE A 31 10.07 1.46 -21.04
CA PHE A 31 9.16 2.57 -20.69
C PHE A 31 8.71 3.40 -21.90
N ASP A 32 9.23 3.11 -23.10
CA ASP A 32 8.99 3.92 -24.29
C ASP A 32 7.58 3.75 -24.89
N ASP A 33 6.80 2.75 -24.45
CA ASP A 33 5.46 2.44 -24.98
C ASP A 33 4.29 2.84 -24.05
N ASP A 34 4.57 3.40 -22.88
CA ASP A 34 3.57 4.03 -22.04
C ASP A 34 4.16 5.32 -21.46
N GLU A 35 3.77 6.46 -22.04
CA GLU A 35 3.93 7.77 -21.41
C GLU A 35 2.69 8.01 -20.52
N PRO A 36 2.68 7.62 -19.23
CA PRO A 36 1.90 8.37 -18.28
C PRO A 36 2.68 9.66 -18.06
N ALA A 37 2.46 10.64 -18.94
CA ALA A 37 2.85 12.01 -18.72
C ALA A 37 2.63 12.31 -17.23
N ALA A 38 3.68 12.70 -16.53
CA ALA A 38 3.74 12.99 -15.10
C ALA A 38 2.59 13.89 -14.63
N ARG A 39 1.39 13.32 -14.47
CA ARG A 39 0.14 14.04 -14.21
C ARG A 39 -0.31 13.92 -12.76
N ALA A 40 0.55 13.39 -11.88
CA ALA A 40 0.17 13.10 -10.50
C ALA A 40 0.90 13.95 -9.43
N SER A 41 1.58 15.05 -9.79
CA SER A 41 2.18 15.92 -8.77
C SER A 41 2.31 17.37 -9.23
N ASN A 42 1.23 17.96 -9.72
CA ASN A 42 1.13 19.42 -9.80
C ASN A 42 -0.34 19.84 -9.72
N ARG A 43 -1.02 19.40 -8.66
CA ARG A 43 -2.38 19.88 -8.39
C ARG A 43 -2.25 21.33 -7.93
N VAL A 44 -2.63 22.24 -8.80
CA VAL A 44 -2.71 23.67 -8.48
C VAL A 44 -4.12 23.96 -7.98
N THR A 45 -4.20 24.62 -6.83
CA THR A 45 -5.44 25.13 -6.22
C THR A 45 -5.96 26.37 -6.97
N ASP A 46 -7.20 26.80 -6.71
CA ASP A 46 -7.82 27.96 -7.38
C ASP A 46 -7.03 29.26 -7.16
N ASP A 47 -6.35 29.36 -6.01
CA ASP A 47 -5.47 30.44 -5.59
C ASP A 47 -4.02 30.29 -6.10
N GLY A 48 -3.74 29.25 -6.89
CA GLY A 48 -2.46 29.09 -7.57
C GLY A 48 -1.37 28.40 -6.73
N ALA A 49 -1.68 27.96 -5.52
CA ALA A 49 -0.75 27.18 -4.70
C ALA A 49 -0.64 25.75 -5.26
N SER A 50 0.60 25.26 -5.36
CA SER A 50 0.89 23.86 -5.68
C SER A 50 1.12 23.04 -4.41
N ASP A 51 1.12 21.72 -4.55
CA ASP A 51 1.46 20.81 -3.45
C ASP A 51 2.90 21.00 -2.91
N ASP A 52 3.78 21.66 -3.69
CA ASP A 52 5.15 22.01 -3.29
C ASP A 52 5.25 23.38 -2.59
N ASP A 53 4.14 24.12 -2.47
CA ASP A 53 4.13 25.44 -1.85
C ASP A 53 4.18 25.34 -0.31
N LEU A 54 5.26 25.85 0.28
CA LEU A 54 5.52 25.85 1.73
C LEU A 54 5.11 27.17 2.41
N SER A 55 4.28 27.99 1.76
CA SER A 55 3.75 29.21 2.37
C SER A 55 2.90 28.88 3.62
N PRO A 56 2.90 29.73 4.67
CA PRO A 56 2.16 29.45 5.90
C PRO A 56 0.65 29.21 5.70
N GLU A 57 0.06 29.76 4.63
CA GLU A 57 -1.36 29.62 4.30
C GLU A 57 -1.68 28.28 3.62
N THR A 58 -0.69 27.65 2.97
CA THR A 58 -0.83 26.36 2.26
C THR A 58 -0.42 25.17 3.13
N LEU A 59 0.36 25.40 4.19
CA LEU A 59 0.76 24.37 5.14
C LEU A 59 -0.46 23.81 5.91
N ILE A 60 -0.56 22.48 5.95
CA ILE A 60 -1.49 21.82 6.86
C ILE A 60 -1.12 22.14 8.31
N ARG A 61 -2.14 22.37 9.15
CA ARG A 61 -1.94 22.59 10.58
C ARG A 61 -1.37 21.32 11.21
N GLU A 62 -0.08 21.34 11.54
CA GLU A 62 0.59 20.22 12.23
C GLU A 62 0.21 20.10 13.71
N ASP A 63 -0.69 20.96 14.21
CA ASP A 63 -1.22 20.88 15.57
C ASP A 63 -2.14 19.66 15.81
N GLY A 64 -2.49 18.92 14.75
CA GLY A 64 -3.16 17.62 14.85
C GLY A 64 -2.25 16.50 15.35
N ALA A 65 -0.93 16.66 15.28
CA ALA A 65 0.00 15.76 15.95
C ALA A 65 0.07 16.14 17.43
N ARG A 66 -0.35 15.21 18.30
CA ARG A 66 -0.33 15.45 19.75
C ARG A 66 1.07 15.89 20.15
N SER A 67 1.18 17.03 20.82
CA SER A 67 2.48 17.48 21.30
C SER A 67 3.03 16.48 22.32
N ALA A 68 4.35 16.37 22.47
CA ALA A 68 4.95 15.50 23.50
C ALA A 68 4.48 15.81 24.94
N HIS A 69 3.88 17.00 25.15
CA HIS A 69 3.37 17.48 26.43
C HIS A 69 1.84 17.43 26.53
N GLU A 70 1.15 17.08 25.45
CA GLU A 70 -0.30 16.93 25.43
C GLU A 70 -0.67 15.62 26.12
N ALA A 71 -1.54 15.70 27.12
CA ALA A 71 -2.04 14.50 27.78
C ALA A 71 -2.74 13.61 26.74
N GLY A 72 -2.26 12.37 26.61
CA GLY A 72 -2.91 11.34 25.84
C GLY A 72 -4.37 11.14 26.30
N ALA A 73 -5.22 10.62 25.42
CA ALA A 73 -6.47 10.04 25.89
C ALA A 73 -6.08 8.86 26.79
N ASP A 74 -6.87 8.56 27.84
CA ASP A 74 -6.61 7.43 28.76
C ASP A 74 -6.60 6.05 28.09
N LYS A 75 -6.78 6.02 26.76
CA LYS A 75 -6.78 4.84 25.92
C LYS A 75 -5.96 5.13 24.67
N PRO A 76 -4.99 4.27 24.33
CA PRO A 76 -4.33 4.35 23.05
C PRO A 76 -5.38 4.16 21.92
N ALA A 77 -5.18 4.80 20.77
CA ALA A 77 -6.18 4.87 19.69
C ALA A 77 -6.56 3.49 19.10
N ASP A 78 -5.73 2.49 19.35
CA ASP A 78 -5.84 1.08 18.94
C ASP A 78 -6.63 0.20 19.91
N TRP A 79 -7.28 0.75 20.95
CA TRP A 79 -7.89 -0.04 22.03
C TRP A 79 -9.40 -0.25 21.92
N ASP A 80 -10.09 0.38 20.97
CA ASP A 80 -11.46 0.02 20.64
C ASP A 80 -11.47 -1.16 19.68
N LEU A 81 -11.03 -2.32 20.18
CA LEU A 81 -11.11 -3.59 19.48
C LEU A 81 -12.43 -4.28 19.83
N SER A 82 -13.13 -4.80 18.82
CA SER A 82 -14.29 -5.68 19.02
C SER A 82 -13.90 -7.13 18.71
N ILE A 83 -14.47 -8.07 19.46
CA ILE A 83 -14.33 -9.50 19.13
C ILE A 83 -15.26 -9.77 17.94
N VAL A 84 -14.66 -10.19 16.84
CA VAL A 84 -15.35 -10.56 15.61
C VAL A 84 -15.19 -12.06 15.34
N GLU A 85 -16.19 -12.66 14.71
CA GLU A 85 -16.12 -14.05 14.23
C GLU A 85 -15.24 -14.13 12.97
N GLU A 86 -14.70 -15.31 12.65
CA GLU A 86 -13.78 -15.55 11.51
C GLU A 86 -14.25 -14.92 10.19
N GLU A 87 -15.54 -15.04 9.89
CA GLU A 87 -16.20 -14.50 8.70
C GLU A 87 -16.27 -12.98 8.62
N ASN A 88 -15.92 -12.28 9.70
CA ASN A 88 -15.90 -10.82 9.82
C ASN A 88 -14.46 -10.27 9.91
N ILE A 89 -13.45 -11.14 9.80
CA ILE A 89 -12.04 -10.76 9.79
C ILE A 89 -11.57 -10.71 8.33
N GLY A 90 -11.10 -9.56 7.86
CA GLY A 90 -10.63 -9.37 6.47
C GLY A 90 -11.77 -9.11 5.48
N GLY A 91 -11.67 -9.66 4.25
CA GLY A 91 -12.63 -9.44 3.16
C GLY A 91 -14.03 -10.08 3.35
N GLY A 92 -14.21 -10.82 4.44
CA GLY A 92 -15.46 -11.52 4.77
C GLY A 92 -15.87 -12.60 3.77
N ASN A 93 -17.17 -12.93 3.76
CA ASN A 93 -17.75 -13.84 2.76
C ASN A 93 -17.96 -13.11 1.42
N GLY A 94 -17.29 -13.56 0.37
CA GLY A 94 -17.45 -12.96 -0.96
C GLY A 94 -16.26 -13.20 -1.88
N LEU A 95 -16.24 -12.44 -2.97
CA LEU A 95 -15.07 -12.32 -3.83
C LEU A 95 -14.10 -11.33 -3.17
N ASP A 96 -12.80 -11.61 -3.24
CA ASP A 96 -11.79 -10.60 -2.90
C ASP A 96 -11.86 -9.41 -3.87
N GLU A 97 -11.22 -8.30 -3.53
CA GLU A 97 -11.26 -7.07 -4.33
C GLU A 97 -10.77 -7.30 -5.77
N ALA A 98 -9.84 -8.24 -5.98
CA ALA A 98 -9.29 -8.56 -7.29
C ALA A 98 -10.30 -9.33 -8.17
N GLU A 99 -10.97 -10.33 -7.61
CA GLU A 99 -12.08 -11.05 -8.24
C GLU A 99 -13.29 -10.13 -8.45
N LEU A 100 -13.56 -9.21 -7.52
CA LEU A 100 -14.62 -8.21 -7.67
C LEU A 100 -14.30 -7.22 -8.79
N ALA A 101 -13.06 -6.76 -8.92
CA ALA A 101 -12.62 -5.89 -10.01
C ALA A 101 -12.65 -6.56 -11.39
N ARG A 102 -12.53 -7.90 -11.45
CA ARG A 102 -12.76 -8.67 -12.68
C ARG A 102 -14.24 -8.81 -13.01
N ARG A 103 -15.10 -8.94 -12.00
CA ARG A 103 -16.56 -9.12 -12.18
C ARG A 103 -17.29 -7.81 -12.44
N ASP A 104 -16.87 -6.74 -11.76
CA ASP A 104 -17.46 -5.40 -11.81
C ASP A 104 -16.34 -4.35 -11.92
N PRO A 105 -15.75 -4.19 -13.12
CA PRO A 105 -14.69 -3.22 -13.35
C PRO A 105 -15.16 -1.79 -13.11
N LEU A 106 -14.31 -0.94 -12.51
CA LEU A 106 -14.62 0.46 -12.21
C LEU A 106 -14.97 1.30 -13.45
N ASP A 107 -14.60 0.84 -14.65
CA ASP A 107 -14.91 1.50 -15.91
C ASP A 107 -16.21 0.99 -16.56
N GLY A 108 -16.93 0.07 -15.91
CA GLY A 108 -18.24 -0.46 -16.34
C GLY A 108 -18.19 -1.31 -17.60
N LYS A 109 -16.99 -1.71 -18.05
CA LYS A 109 -16.83 -2.59 -19.22
C LYS A 109 -16.79 -4.05 -18.76
N PRO A 110 -17.47 -4.97 -19.45
CA PRO A 110 -17.45 -6.39 -19.13
C PRO A 110 -16.11 -7.07 -19.47
#